data_AF-A0A9P8IF48-F1
#
_entry.id   AF-A0A9P8IF48-F1
#
_cell.length_a   1.000
_cell.length_b   1.000
_cell.length_c   1.000
_cell.angle_alpha   90.00
_cell.angle_beta   90.00
_cell.angle_gamma   90.00
#
_symmetry.space_group_name_H-M   'P 1'
#
loop_
_entity.id
_entity.type
_entity.pdbx_description
1 polymer ?
#
loop_
_entity_poly.entity_id
_entity_poly.type
_entity_poly.pdbx_seq_one_letter_code
_entity_poly.pdbx_strand_id
1 'polypeptide(L)'
;MANVQAEMNEEDEREFWKFQSSRLNMDCLRPELSRSLNDLEFLDPTEPRVGGQQGDCLLPFQVTGLRYLVEHERGPFPITEQFGPDDALNGRKFAYLSSLVADNPGLGKTVIALALIGWTALHPLPGQINKLTLVVCPDGVVDHWLDEIEARFSILEGWLYHGNNVGTDGKIR
;
A
#
# COMPACT_ATOMS: atom_id res chain seq x y z
N MET A 1 2.64 36.53 -5.51
CA MET A 1 2.53 35.12 -5.08
C MET A 1 3.29 35.02 -3.78
N ALA A 2 2.59 34.89 -2.65
CA ALA A 2 3.22 34.83 -1.33
C ALA A 2 3.77 33.41 -1.10
N ASN A 3 5.08 33.33 -0.90
CA ASN A 3 5.78 32.09 -0.59
C ASN A 3 5.56 31.80 0.90
N VAL A 4 4.64 30.88 1.21
CA VAL A 4 4.40 30.41 2.58
C VAL A 4 5.25 29.16 2.78
N GLN A 5 6.54 29.34 3.05
CA GLN A 5 7.30 28.32 3.76
C GLN A 5 6.99 28.50 5.24
N ALA A 6 6.13 27.65 5.79
CA ALA A 6 5.96 27.55 7.22
C ALA A 6 7.25 26.96 7.79
N GLU A 7 8.10 27.81 8.38
CA GLU A 7 9.24 27.35 9.16
C GLU A 7 8.72 26.71 10.44
N MET A 8 8.95 25.40 10.58
CA MET A 8 8.62 24.62 11.76
C MET A 8 9.57 25.05 12.89
N ASN A 9 9.05 25.37 14.07
CA ASN A 9 9.90 25.86 15.16
C ASN A 9 10.73 24.70 15.77
N GLU A 10 11.81 25.03 16.48
CA GLU A 10 12.73 24.05 17.09
C GLU A 10 12.09 23.16 18.17
N GLU A 11 10.91 23.49 18.67
CA GLU A 11 10.15 22.68 19.63
C GLU A 11 9.28 21.65 18.89
N ASP A 12 8.60 22.08 17.82
CA ASP A 12 7.84 21.23 16.91
C ASP A 12 8.75 20.23 16.18
N GLU A 13 9.95 20.64 15.75
CA GLU A 13 10.96 19.72 15.20
C GLU A 13 11.39 18.68 16.22
N ARG A 14 11.56 19.07 17.49
CA ARG A 14 12.02 18.17 18.55
C ARG A 14 10.93 17.20 18.96
N GLU A 15 9.67 17.66 19.05
CA GLU A 15 8.51 16.79 19.25
C GLU A 15 8.30 15.87 18.05
N PHE A 16 8.45 16.36 16.82
CA PHE A 16 8.39 15.55 15.61
C PHE A 16 9.49 14.48 15.61
N TRP A 17 10.73 14.81 15.94
CA TRP A 17 11.82 13.83 16.01
C TRP A 17 11.65 12.86 17.17
N LYS A 18 11.12 13.30 18.32
CA LYS A 18 10.77 12.43 19.43
C LYS A 18 9.63 11.48 19.06
N PHE A 19 8.63 11.97 18.32
CA PHE A 19 7.53 11.19 17.75
C PHE A 19 8.03 10.18 16.71
N GLN A 20 8.87 10.60 15.74
CA GLN A 20 9.52 9.72 14.76
C GLN A 20 10.35 8.63 15.45
N SER A 21 11.18 9.02 16.43
CA SER A 21 12.02 8.11 17.19
C SER A 21 11.19 7.12 18.03
N SER A 22 10.02 7.56 18.52
CA SER A 22 9.07 6.68 19.22
C SER A 22 8.34 5.72 18.28
N ARG A 23 8.08 6.09 17.02
CA ARG A 23 7.52 5.19 16.00
C ARG A 23 8.52 4.18 15.45
N LEU A 24 9.82 4.52 15.46
CA LEU A 24 10.91 3.58 15.23
C LEU A 24 11.16 2.66 16.45
N ASN A 25 10.56 2.98 17.61
CA ASN A 25 10.62 2.14 18.80
C ASN A 25 9.60 1.01 18.69
N MET A 26 10.04 -0.10 18.11
CA MET A 26 9.28 -1.31 17.78
C MET A 26 8.40 -1.87 18.91
N ASP A 27 8.68 -1.51 20.16
CA ASP A 27 7.91 -1.93 21.33
C ASP A 27 6.50 -1.32 21.39
N CYS A 28 6.27 -0.14 20.81
CA CYS A 28 4.94 0.48 20.81
C CYS A 28 3.96 -0.14 19.81
N LEU A 29 4.48 -0.81 18.76
CA LEU A 29 3.66 -1.44 17.72
C LEU A 29 3.28 -2.88 18.08
N ARG A 30 3.83 -3.49 19.15
CA ARG A 30 3.66 -4.93 19.42
C ARG A 30 2.20 -5.42 19.43
N PRO A 31 1.23 -4.76 20.09
CA PRO A 31 -0.16 -5.24 20.09
C PRO A 31 -0.81 -5.16 18.69
N GLU A 32 -0.55 -4.07 17.98
CA GLU A 32 -1.09 -3.81 16.64
C GLU A 32 -0.43 -4.71 15.60
N LEU A 33 0.87 -4.98 15.73
CA LEU A 33 1.64 -5.87 14.90
C LEU A 33 1.17 -7.31 15.03
N SER A 34 1.02 -7.84 16.24
CA SER A 34 0.53 -9.21 16.44
C SER A 34 -0.86 -9.43 15.83
N ARG A 35 -1.75 -8.45 15.99
CA ARG A 35 -3.05 -8.46 15.32
C ARG A 35 -2.90 -8.45 13.80
N SER A 36 -2.02 -7.59 13.28
CA SER A 36 -1.76 -7.49 11.83
C SER A 36 -1.21 -8.76 11.22
N LEU A 37 -0.31 -9.44 11.92
CA LEU A 37 0.28 -10.69 11.46
C LEU A 37 -0.78 -11.80 11.35
N ASN A 38 -1.70 -11.86 12.31
CA ASN A 38 -2.79 -12.83 12.32
C ASN A 38 -3.83 -12.52 11.23
N ASP A 39 -4.28 -11.28 11.12
CA ASP A 39 -5.35 -10.87 10.18
C ASP A 39 -4.91 -11.01 8.71
N LEU A 40 -3.60 -10.87 8.44
CA LEU A 40 -3.01 -11.03 7.11
C LEU A 40 -2.59 -12.47 6.79
N GLU A 41 -2.73 -13.39 7.75
CA GLU A 41 -2.44 -14.81 7.63
C GLU A 41 -1.02 -15.09 7.09
N PHE A 42 -0.02 -14.37 7.58
CA PHE A 42 1.37 -14.62 7.19
C PHE A 42 1.78 -16.06 7.55
N LEU A 43 2.44 -16.73 6.60
CA LEU A 43 2.95 -18.09 6.78
C LEU A 43 3.92 -18.20 7.97
N ASP A 44 4.77 -17.18 8.15
CA ASP A 44 5.65 -17.04 9.29
C ASP A 44 5.54 -15.62 9.87
N PRO A 45 4.96 -15.45 11.08
CA PRO A 45 4.88 -14.17 11.75
C PRO A 45 6.23 -13.55 12.15
N THR A 46 7.29 -14.35 12.25
CA THR A 46 8.66 -13.88 12.55
C THR A 46 9.41 -13.42 11.30
N GLU A 47 8.94 -13.87 10.13
CA GLU A 47 9.43 -13.47 8.81
C GLU A 47 8.26 -12.98 7.93
N PRO A 48 7.65 -11.82 8.26
CA PRO A 48 6.45 -11.35 7.58
C PRO A 48 6.71 -11.00 6.12
N ARG A 49 6.37 -11.95 5.24
CA ARG A 49 6.50 -11.87 3.79
C ARG A 49 5.17 -12.18 3.14
N VAL A 50 4.76 -11.36 2.19
CA VAL A 50 3.66 -11.72 1.30
C VAL A 50 4.12 -12.90 0.43
N GLY A 51 3.23 -13.84 0.09
CA GLY A 51 3.62 -14.95 -0.77
C GLY A 51 4.23 -14.45 -2.08
N GLY A 52 5.32 -15.07 -2.53
CA GLY A 52 6.07 -14.61 -3.70
C GLY A 52 6.98 -13.41 -3.47
N GLN A 53 7.05 -12.86 -2.24
CA GLN A 53 8.00 -11.82 -1.88
C GLN A 53 9.42 -12.40 -1.72
N GLN A 54 10.38 -11.78 -2.39
CA GLN A 54 11.81 -12.08 -2.33
C GLN A 54 12.56 -11.02 -1.50
N GLY A 55 13.78 -11.32 -1.07
CA GLY A 55 14.65 -10.34 -0.39
C GLY A 55 14.33 -10.16 1.10
N ASP A 56 14.18 -8.93 1.57
CA ASP A 56 13.95 -8.63 2.99
C ASP A 56 12.48 -8.77 3.41
N CYS A 57 12.25 -9.11 4.68
CA CYS A 57 10.92 -9.12 5.29
C CYS A 57 10.34 -7.71 5.38
N LEU A 58 9.01 -7.62 5.46
CA LEU A 58 8.35 -6.35 5.76
C LEU A 58 8.73 -5.88 7.17
N LEU A 59 9.03 -4.59 7.29
CA LEU A 59 9.22 -3.95 8.59
C LEU A 59 7.87 -3.85 9.32
N PRO A 60 7.80 -3.89 10.66
CA PRO A 60 6.52 -3.90 11.37
C PRO A 60 5.53 -2.78 11.06
N PHE A 61 6.02 -1.56 10.81
CA PHE A 61 5.15 -0.47 10.39
C PHE A 61 4.58 -0.71 8.98
N GLN A 62 5.32 -1.39 8.10
CA GLN A 62 4.85 -1.79 6.77
C GLN A 62 3.79 -2.90 6.87
N VAL A 63 3.98 -3.86 7.79
CA VAL A 63 2.97 -4.89 8.09
C VAL A 63 1.67 -4.25 8.57
N THR A 64 1.77 -3.27 9.46
CA THR A 64 0.61 -2.55 10.01
C THR A 64 -0.08 -1.73 8.92
N GLY A 65 0.69 -1.02 8.07
CA GLY A 65 0.16 -0.28 6.93
C GLY A 65 -0.51 -1.18 5.89
N LEU A 66 0.08 -2.35 5.61
CA LEU A 66 -0.53 -3.35 4.74
C LEU A 66 -1.87 -3.85 5.29
N ARG A 67 -1.95 -4.14 6.60
CA ARG A 67 -3.21 -4.57 7.22
C ARG A 67 -4.30 -3.52 7.05
N TYR A 68 -3.98 -2.25 7.33
CA TYR A 68 -4.92 -1.15 7.16
C TYR A 68 -5.48 -1.08 5.73
N LEU A 69 -4.63 -1.30 4.72
CA LEU A 69 -5.08 -1.32 3.32
C LEU A 69 -5.95 -2.54 2.99
N VAL A 70 -5.56 -3.72 3.47
CA VAL A 70 -6.35 -4.94 3.27
C VAL A 70 -7.72 -4.85 3.95
N GLU A 71 -7.77 -4.35 5.18
CA GLU A 71 -9.02 -4.07 5.90
C GLU A 71 -9.89 -3.09 5.12
N HIS A 72 -9.31 -2.08 4.47
CA HIS A 72 -10.08 -1.17 3.65
C HIS A 72 -10.54 -1.78 2.32
N GLU A 73 -9.74 -2.62 1.67
CA GLU A 73 -10.14 -3.24 0.40
C GLU A 73 -11.23 -4.32 0.59
N ARG A 74 -11.20 -5.02 1.73
CA ARG A 74 -12.11 -6.14 2.05
C ARG A 74 -13.18 -5.81 3.08
N GLY A 75 -13.06 -4.67 3.74
CA GLY A 75 -13.96 -4.26 4.79
C GLY A 75 -15.38 -4.00 4.29
N PRO A 76 -16.37 -3.99 5.19
CA PRO A 76 -17.73 -3.62 4.83
C PRO A 76 -17.76 -2.19 4.26
N PHE A 77 -18.58 -1.97 3.23
CA PHE A 77 -18.81 -0.61 2.74
C PHE A 77 -19.36 0.24 3.88
N PRO A 78 -18.77 1.42 4.17
CA PRO A 78 -19.30 2.32 5.16
C PRO A 78 -20.67 2.81 4.70
N ILE A 79 -21.71 2.36 5.38
CA ILE A 79 -23.07 2.88 5.22
C ILE A 79 -23.10 4.21 5.96
N THR A 80 -23.06 5.32 5.23
CA THR A 80 -23.32 6.64 5.82
C THR A 80 -24.80 6.97 5.69
N GLU A 81 -25.35 7.77 6.61
CA GLU A 81 -26.75 8.24 6.54
C GLU A 81 -27.11 8.94 5.21
N GLN A 82 -26.10 9.39 4.46
CA GLN A 82 -26.23 10.06 3.17
C GLN A 82 -26.41 9.11 1.99
N PHE A 83 -26.22 7.80 2.18
CA PHE A 83 -26.49 6.75 1.21
C PHE A 83 -27.39 5.72 1.87
N GLY A 84 -28.71 5.89 1.70
CA GLY A 84 -29.69 4.99 2.30
C GLY A 84 -29.57 3.56 1.75
N PRO A 85 -30.14 2.56 2.43
CA PRO A 85 -30.13 1.16 1.97
C PRO A 85 -30.73 1.00 0.55
N ASP A 86 -31.64 1.89 0.15
CA ASP A 86 -32.27 1.89 -1.17
C ASP A 86 -31.42 2.54 -2.28
N ASP A 87 -30.41 3.35 -1.94
CA ASP A 87 -29.45 3.93 -2.90
C ASP A 87 -28.39 2.92 -3.34
N ALA A 88 -28.16 1.88 -2.55
CA ALA A 88 -27.24 0.78 -2.88
C ALA A 88 -27.81 -0.17 -3.96
N LEU A 89 -29.15 -0.22 -4.11
CA LEU A 89 -29.85 -1.12 -5.04
C LEU A 89 -30.06 -0.51 -6.43
N ASN A 90 -30.08 0.82 -6.55
CA ASN A 90 -30.34 1.53 -7.81
C ASN A 90 -29.04 1.96 -8.53
N GLY A 91 -28.25 0.98 -8.98
CA GLY A 91 -27.42 1.05 -10.20
C GLY A 91 -26.30 2.10 -10.35
N ARG A 92 -26.12 3.06 -9.44
CA ARG A 92 -25.03 4.04 -9.50
C ARG A 92 -24.64 4.53 -8.11
N LYS A 93 -23.61 3.90 -7.53
CA LYS A 93 -22.57 4.53 -6.70
C LYS A 93 -21.63 3.42 -6.23
N PHE A 94 -20.58 3.17 -7.01
CA PHE A 94 -19.38 2.56 -6.46
C PHE A 94 -18.81 3.56 -5.46
N ALA A 95 -19.13 3.42 -4.18
CA ALA A 95 -18.38 4.08 -3.12
C ALA A 95 -17.03 3.35 -3.01
N TYR A 96 -16.13 3.56 -3.98
CA TYR A 96 -14.82 2.90 -3.96
C TYR A 96 -14.16 3.15 -2.60
N LEU A 97 -13.81 2.06 -1.91
CA LEU A 97 -12.98 2.12 -0.71
C LEU A 97 -11.59 2.57 -1.16
N SER A 98 -11.37 3.88 -1.16
CA SER A 98 -10.06 4.47 -1.44
C SER A 98 -9.34 4.70 -0.12
N SER A 99 -8.10 4.22 -0.03
CA SER A 99 -7.23 4.48 1.13
C SER A 99 -6.14 5.47 0.77
N LEU A 100 -5.77 6.32 1.73
CA LEU A 100 -4.65 7.24 1.61
C LEU A 100 -3.50 6.75 2.49
N VAL A 101 -2.35 6.50 1.88
CA VAL A 101 -1.09 6.24 2.60
C VAL A 101 -0.20 7.46 2.45
N ALA A 102 -0.21 8.32 3.47
CA ALA A 102 0.55 9.57 3.52
C ALA A 102 1.69 9.51 4.54
N ASP A 103 2.39 8.38 4.60
CA ASP A 103 3.56 8.22 5.46
C ASP A 103 4.72 9.11 5.01
N ASN A 104 5.66 9.38 5.92
CA ASN A 104 6.87 10.13 5.59
C ASN A 104 7.66 9.49 4.43
N PRO A 105 8.36 10.31 3.62
CA PRO A 105 9.35 9.81 2.67
C PRO A 105 10.35 8.87 3.37
N GLY A 106 10.76 7.80 2.69
CA GLY A 106 11.70 6.80 3.24
C GLY A 106 11.08 5.66 4.03
N LEU A 107 9.79 5.71 4.41
CA LEU A 107 9.10 4.62 5.11
C LEU A 107 8.63 3.48 4.18
N GLY A 108 9.16 3.38 2.96
CA GLY A 108 8.87 2.25 2.07
C GLY A 108 7.40 2.12 1.64
N LYS A 109 6.71 3.23 1.36
CA LYS A 109 5.33 3.23 0.83
C LYS A 109 5.20 2.38 -0.45
N THR A 110 6.21 2.41 -1.32
CA THR A 110 6.28 1.56 -2.51
C THR A 110 6.22 0.08 -2.14
N VAL A 111 7.00 -0.33 -1.13
CA VAL A 111 7.00 -1.73 -0.64
C VAL A 111 5.63 -2.11 -0.08
N ILE A 112 4.97 -1.23 0.68
CA ILE A 112 3.61 -1.47 1.19
C ILE A 112 2.62 -1.64 0.04
N ALA A 113 2.69 -0.76 -0.98
CA ALA A 113 1.80 -0.83 -2.15
C ALA A 113 2.01 -2.12 -2.94
N LEU A 114 3.26 -2.52 -3.20
CA LEU A 114 3.58 -3.78 -3.87
C LEU A 114 3.16 -5.00 -3.05
N ALA A 115 3.34 -4.96 -1.73
CA ALA A 115 2.88 -6.00 -0.82
C ALA A 115 1.34 -6.15 -0.88
N LEU A 116 0.58 -5.04 -0.96
CA LEU A 116 -0.86 -5.09 -1.18
C LEU A 116 -1.21 -5.73 -2.53
N ILE A 117 -0.55 -5.33 -3.61
CA ILE A 117 -0.78 -5.89 -4.95
C ILE A 117 -0.50 -7.40 -4.94
N GLY A 118 0.65 -7.83 -4.39
CA GLY A 118 0.99 -9.24 -4.26
C GLY A 118 0.00 -10.01 -3.39
N TRP A 119 -0.40 -9.44 -2.24
CA TRP A 119 -1.33 -10.09 -1.31
C TRP A 119 -2.69 -10.28 -1.98
N THR A 120 -3.17 -9.28 -2.71
CA THR A 120 -4.45 -9.37 -3.41
C THR A 120 -4.44 -10.27 -4.63
N ALA A 121 -3.29 -10.47 -5.27
CA ALA A 121 -3.13 -11.45 -6.34
C ALA A 121 -3.29 -12.89 -5.82
N LEU A 122 -2.79 -13.15 -4.61
CA LEU A 122 -2.91 -14.46 -3.94
C LEU A 122 -4.28 -14.69 -3.30
N HIS A 123 -4.97 -13.61 -2.95
CA HIS A 123 -6.29 -13.67 -2.32
C HIS A 123 -7.31 -12.91 -3.18
N PRO A 124 -7.72 -13.47 -4.34
CA PRO A 124 -8.71 -12.84 -5.20
C PRO A 124 -10.08 -12.79 -4.51
N LEU A 125 -10.85 -11.73 -4.80
CA LEU A 125 -12.26 -11.67 -4.38
C LEU A 125 -13.09 -12.67 -5.21
N PRO A 126 -14.22 -13.18 -4.68
CA PRO A 126 -15.10 -14.06 -5.42
C PRO A 126 -15.50 -13.45 -6.77
N GLY A 127 -15.25 -14.17 -7.87
CA GLY A 127 -15.56 -13.72 -9.23
C GLY A 127 -14.45 -12.91 -9.93
N GLN A 128 -13.32 -12.62 -9.28
CA GLN A 128 -12.14 -12.06 -9.95
C GLN A 128 -11.27 -13.17 -10.53
N ILE A 129 -11.07 -13.14 -11.85
CA ILE A 129 -10.32 -14.16 -12.59
C ILE A 129 -8.88 -13.69 -12.90
N ASN A 130 -8.67 -12.38 -13.09
CA ASN A 130 -7.36 -11.75 -13.30
C ASN A 130 -7.37 -10.33 -12.72
N LYS A 131 -6.36 -9.96 -11.93
CA LYS A 131 -6.14 -8.59 -11.46
C LYS A 131 -5.04 -7.93 -12.30
N LEU A 132 -5.40 -6.84 -12.97
CA LEU A 132 -4.45 -5.86 -13.49
C LEU A 132 -4.48 -4.66 -12.56
N THR A 133 -3.34 -4.29 -12.00
CA THR A 133 -3.20 -3.07 -11.20
C THR A 133 -2.50 -2.00 -12.03
N LEU A 134 -3.14 -0.85 -12.20
CA LEU A 134 -2.53 0.32 -12.80
C LEU A 134 -1.83 1.14 -11.71
N VAL A 135 -0.51 1.28 -11.82
CA VAL A 135 0.27 2.21 -11.00
C VAL A 135 0.55 3.46 -11.83
N VAL A 136 0.28 4.63 -11.26
CA VAL A 136 0.60 5.92 -11.86
C VAL A 136 1.60 6.63 -10.96
N CYS A 137 2.76 6.98 -11.51
CA CYS A 137 3.83 7.65 -10.79
C CYS A 137 4.53 8.69 -11.68
N PRO A 138 5.32 9.62 -11.11
CA PRO A 138 6.19 10.51 -11.88
C PRO A 138 7.18 9.70 -12.73
N ASP A 139 7.48 10.19 -13.93
CA ASP A 139 8.38 9.52 -14.89
C ASP A 139 9.73 9.14 -14.27
N GLY A 140 10.37 10.05 -13.53
CA GLY A 140 11.67 9.83 -12.91
C GLY A 140 11.73 8.77 -11.80
N VAL A 141 10.63 8.10 -11.47
CA VAL A 141 10.62 6.96 -10.51
C VAL A 141 10.10 5.66 -11.14
N VAL A 142 9.75 5.65 -12.43
CA VAL A 142 9.22 4.47 -13.12
C VAL A 142 10.18 3.28 -13.03
N ASP A 143 11.45 3.49 -13.38
CA ASP A 143 12.45 2.43 -13.36
C ASP A 143 12.62 1.83 -11.95
N HIS A 144 12.61 2.69 -10.91
CA HIS A 144 12.65 2.23 -9.53
C HIS A 144 11.44 1.35 -9.15
N TRP A 145 10.25 1.62 -9.69
CA TRP A 145 9.10 0.75 -9.46
C TRP A 145 9.28 -0.61 -10.12
N LEU A 146 9.81 -0.64 -11.34
CA LEU A 146 10.09 -1.88 -12.08
C LEU A 146 11.17 -2.71 -11.36
N ASP A 147 12.28 -2.08 -10.98
CA ASP A 147 13.36 -2.72 -10.22
C ASP A 147 12.83 -3.33 -8.90
N GLU A 148 11.96 -2.62 -8.18
CA GLU A 148 11.37 -3.13 -6.93
C GLU A 148 10.39 -4.29 -7.16
N ILE A 149 9.65 -4.28 -8.27
CA ILE A 149 8.77 -5.41 -8.66
C ILE A 149 9.62 -6.65 -8.94
N GLU A 150 10.62 -6.52 -9.81
CA GLU A 150 11.49 -7.63 -10.22
C GLU A 150 12.31 -8.18 -9.05
N ALA A 151 12.90 -7.30 -8.23
CA ALA A 151 13.76 -7.70 -7.13
C ALA A 151 12.99 -8.31 -5.94
N ARG A 152 11.73 -7.91 -5.74
CA ARG A 152 10.99 -8.29 -4.51
C ARG A 152 9.74 -9.10 -4.73
N PHE A 153 9.14 -9.21 -5.91
CA PHE A 153 7.83 -9.85 -6.05
C PHE A 153 7.76 -10.72 -7.31
N SER A 154 8.18 -11.98 -7.21
CA SER A 154 8.23 -12.89 -8.38
C SER A 154 6.86 -13.35 -8.88
N ILE A 155 5.80 -13.03 -8.14
CA ILE A 155 4.41 -13.30 -8.55
C ILE A 155 3.80 -12.15 -9.36
N LEU A 156 4.51 -11.02 -9.47
CA LEU A 156 4.07 -9.84 -10.20
C LEU A 156 4.85 -9.73 -11.52
N GLU A 157 4.16 -9.27 -12.56
CA GLU A 157 4.77 -8.96 -13.85
C GLU A 157 4.56 -7.45 -14.12
N GLY A 158 5.66 -6.71 -14.28
CA GLY A 158 5.64 -5.28 -14.56
C GLY A 158 5.47 -4.99 -16.05
N TRP A 159 4.57 -4.07 -16.38
CA TRP A 159 4.38 -3.59 -17.76
C TRP A 159 4.46 -2.07 -17.77
N LEU A 160 5.32 -1.51 -18.61
CA LEU A 160 5.47 -0.07 -18.73
C LEU A 160 4.59 0.48 -19.86
N TYR A 161 3.77 1.47 -19.56
CA TYR A 161 3.04 2.26 -20.54
C TYR A 161 3.52 3.71 -20.53
N HIS A 162 4.21 4.13 -21.60
CA HIS A 162 4.64 5.50 -21.80
C HIS A 162 4.37 5.95 -23.26
N GLY A 163 3.61 7.06 -23.43
CA GLY A 163 3.37 7.68 -24.73
C GLY A 163 2.30 7.00 -25.60
N ASN A 164 2.47 7.05 -26.93
CA ASN A 164 1.56 6.43 -27.92
C ASN A 164 1.94 4.99 -28.28
N ASN A 165 2.86 4.37 -27.55
CA ASN A 165 3.28 2.99 -27.81
C ASN A 165 2.23 2.02 -27.25
N VAL A 166 1.19 1.78 -28.04
CA VAL A 166 0.25 0.68 -27.79
C VAL A 166 0.95 -0.63 -28.15
N GLY A 167 1.51 -1.30 -27.14
CA GLY A 167 1.72 -2.75 -27.16
C GLY A 167 2.82 -3.31 -28.07
N THR A 168 3.82 -2.53 -28.49
CA THR A 168 4.94 -3.05 -29.30
C THR A 168 6.29 -3.14 -28.61
N ASP A 169 6.48 -2.48 -27.46
CA ASP A 169 7.70 -2.55 -26.67
C ASP A 169 7.37 -2.80 -25.21
N GLY A 170 8.09 -3.72 -24.57
CA GLY A 170 8.22 -3.72 -23.12
C GLY A 170 7.50 -4.83 -22.36
N LYS A 171 7.67 -6.09 -22.79
CA LYS A 171 8.04 -7.09 -21.79
C LYS A 171 9.47 -6.73 -21.36
N ILE A 172 9.61 -5.95 -20.30
CA ILE A 172 10.90 -5.83 -19.64
C ILE A 172 11.08 -7.18 -18.93
N ARG A 173 12.18 -7.87 -19.27
CA ARG A 173 12.48 -9.24 -18.86
C ARG A 173 13.10 -9.26 -17.48
#